data_AF-A0A9E0V8W1-F1
#
_entry.id   AF-A0A9E0V8W1-F1
#
_cell.length_a   1.000
_cell.length_b   1.000
_cell.length_c   1.000
_cell.angle_alpha   90.00
_cell.angle_beta   90.00
_cell.angle_gamma   90.00
#
_symmetry.space_group_name_H-M   'P 1'
#
loop_
_entity.id
_entity.type
_entity.pdbx_description
1 polymer ?
#
loop_
_entity_poly.entity_id
_entity_poly.type
_entity_poly.pdbx_seq_one_letter_code
_entity_poly.pdbx_strand_id
1 'polypeptide(L)'
;MVERLTVVLFIVLCFLLGLCLTLFPWFNLNGDWGDNYLLAFISDKAGLPLLRTAVASNWARGAVSGLGILNLFIAFWETAHFRENVAALQTSDQPPAPKQKSDAE
;
A
#
# COMPACT_ATOMS: atom_id res chain seq x y z
N MET A 1 -18.23 14.60 -1.94
CA MET A 1 -17.90 13.98 -3.27
C MET A 1 -16.42 13.62 -3.34
N VAL A 2 -15.55 14.48 -2.81
CA VAL A 2 -14.11 14.23 -2.66
C VAL A 2 -13.84 13.00 -1.78
N GLU A 3 -14.61 12.74 -0.71
CA GLU A 3 -14.34 11.61 0.20
C GLU A 3 -14.42 10.26 -0.52
N ARG A 4 -15.45 10.10 -1.37
CA ARG A 4 -15.64 8.89 -2.18
C ARG A 4 -14.49 8.68 -3.16
N LEU A 5 -14.02 9.75 -3.80
CA LEU A 5 -12.90 9.68 -4.73
C LEU A 5 -11.61 9.28 -4.00
N THR A 6 -11.35 9.85 -2.82
CA THR A 6 -10.17 9.52 -2.01
C THR A 6 -10.15 8.05 -1.61
N VAL A 7 -11.28 7.49 -1.15
CA VAL A 7 -11.38 6.06 -0.79
C VAL A 7 -11.16 5.19 -2.03
N VAL A 8 -11.77 5.52 -3.18
CA VAL A 8 -11.58 4.76 -4.43
C VAL A 8 -10.10 4.81 -4.88
N LEU A 9 -9.47 5.98 -4.86
CA LEU A 9 -8.05 6.13 -5.21
C LEU A 9 -7.15 5.34 -4.27
N PHE A 10 -7.45 5.33 -2.97
CA PHE A 10 -6.73 4.54 -1.98
C PHE A 10 -6.85 3.03 -2.26
N ILE A 11 -8.06 2.53 -2.52
CA ILE A 11 -8.29 1.11 -2.88
C ILE A 11 -7.50 0.75 -4.14
N VAL A 12 -7.61 1.56 -5.20
CA VAL A 12 -6.92 1.32 -6.47
C VAL A 12 -5.42 1.36 -6.29
N LEU A 13 -4.89 2.29 -5.50
CA LEU A 13 -3.47 2.37 -5.18
C LEU A 13 -3.01 1.10 -4.45
N CYS A 14 -3.69 0.69 -3.37
CA CYS A 14 -3.36 -0.54 -2.64
C CYS A 14 -3.43 -1.77 -3.54
N PHE A 15 -4.45 -1.86 -4.40
CA PHE A 15 -4.61 -2.98 -5.33
C PHE A 15 -3.47 -3.03 -6.35
N LEU A 16 -3.17 -1.91 -7.02
CA LEU A 16 -2.10 -1.84 -8.02
C LEU A 16 -0.73 -2.08 -7.39
N LEU A 17 -0.46 -1.46 -6.25
CA LEU A 17 0.80 -1.62 -5.52
C LEU A 17 0.94 -3.07 -5.03
N GLY A 18 -0.13 -3.65 -4.48
CA GLY A 18 -0.17 -5.04 -4.04
C GLY A 18 0.09 -6.02 -5.18
N LEU A 19 -0.53 -5.80 -6.34
CA LEU A 19 -0.28 -6.59 -7.54
C LEU A 19 1.17 -6.47 -8.01
N CYS A 20 1.70 -5.24 -8.10
CA CYS A 20 3.11 -5.02 -8.44
C CYS A 20 4.04 -5.74 -7.47
N LEU A 21 3.90 -5.56 -6.16
CA LEU A 21 4.76 -6.22 -5.16
C LEU A 21 4.65 -7.75 -5.22
N THR A 22 3.47 -8.28 -5.54
CA THR A 22 3.27 -9.73 -5.64
C THR A 22 3.88 -10.30 -6.90
N LEU A 23 3.81 -9.60 -8.04
CA LEU A 23 4.20 -10.12 -9.34
C LEU A 23 5.64 -9.79 -9.73
N PHE A 24 6.13 -8.59 -9.42
CA PHE A 24 7.43 -8.09 -9.87
C PHE A 24 8.63 -8.96 -9.44
N PRO A 25 8.65 -9.60 -8.25
CA PRO A 25 9.74 -10.50 -7.87
C PRO A 25 9.77 -11.82 -8.64
N TRP A 26 8.67 -12.19 -9.31
CA TRP A 26 8.50 -13.49 -9.97
C TRP A 26 8.50 -13.39 -11.48
N PHE A 27 8.06 -12.26 -12.03
CA PHE A 27 8.10 -12.00 -13.46
C PHE A 27 9.42 -11.34 -13.85
N ASN A 28 10.19 -12.03 -14.69
CA ASN A 28 11.46 -11.54 -15.25
C ASN A 28 11.25 -10.49 -16.36
N LEU A 29 10.37 -9.51 -16.14
CA LEU A 29 10.02 -8.49 -17.13
C LEU A 29 11.22 -7.56 -17.46
N ASN A 30 12.13 -7.34 -16.51
CA ASN A 30 13.30 -6.46 -16.64
C ASN A 30 14.64 -7.19 -16.36
N GLY A 31 14.66 -8.52 -16.45
CA GLY A 31 15.80 -9.35 -16.02
C GLY A 31 15.52 -10.10 -14.72
N ASP A 32 16.54 -10.75 -14.17
CA ASP A 32 16.42 -11.47 -12.90
C ASP A 32 16.25 -10.45 -11.76
N TRP A 33 15.28 -10.64 -10.86
CA TRP A 33 14.95 -9.69 -9.77
C TRP A 33 16.17 -9.25 -8.94
N GLY A 34 17.17 -10.14 -8.80
CA GLY A 34 18.41 -9.86 -8.07
C GLY A 34 19.50 -9.14 -8.88
N ASP A 35 19.28 -8.93 -10.17
CA ASP A 35 20.28 -8.43 -11.11
C ASP A 35 19.87 -7.09 -11.73
N ASN A 36 19.97 -6.04 -10.92
CA ASN A 36 19.58 -4.69 -11.28
C ASN A 36 20.73 -3.70 -11.09
N TYR A 37 20.90 -2.78 -12.03
CA TYR A 37 21.96 -1.77 -11.98
C TYR A 37 21.87 -0.89 -10.72
N LEU A 38 20.66 -0.59 -10.26
CA LEU A 38 20.42 0.13 -8.99
C LEU A 38 20.92 -0.67 -7.78
N LEU A 39 20.66 -1.97 -7.76
CA LEU A 39 21.10 -2.85 -6.68
C LEU A 39 22.62 -2.97 -6.66
N ALA A 40 23.24 -3.06 -7.83
CA ALA A 40 24.70 -3.06 -7.96
C ALA A 40 25.31 -1.74 -7.46
N PHE A 41 24.75 -0.60 -7.88
CA PHE A 41 25.22 0.73 -7.45
C PHE A 41 25.07 0.95 -5.93
N ILE A 42 23.94 0.55 -5.34
CA ILE A 42 23.71 0.68 -3.90
C ILE A 42 24.62 -0.27 -3.13
N SER A 43 24.78 -1.52 -3.58
CA SER A 43 25.63 -2.51 -2.91
C SER A 43 27.11 -2.08 -2.93
N ASP A 44 27.56 -1.51 -4.04
CA ASP A 44 28.92 -0.97 -4.20
C ASP A 44 29.14 0.25 -3.29
N LYS A 45 28.21 1.22 -3.34
CA LYS A 45 28.29 2.43 -2.52
C LYS A 45 28.18 2.15 -1.00
N ALA A 46 27.40 1.15 -0.62
CA ALA A 46 27.23 0.73 0.77
C ALA A 46 28.31 -0.27 1.24
N GLY A 47 29.17 -0.76 0.34
CA GLY A 47 30.18 -1.78 0.66
C GLY A 47 29.59 -3.13 1.11
N LEU A 48 28.34 -3.43 0.74
CA LEU A 48 27.59 -4.59 1.22
C LEU A 48 27.21 -5.50 0.04
N PRO A 49 28.14 -6.31 -0.47
CA PRO A 49 27.86 -7.24 -1.58
C PRO A 49 26.82 -8.31 -1.20
N LEU A 50 26.69 -8.62 0.10
CA LEU A 50 25.70 -9.56 0.63
C LEU A 50 24.26 -9.08 0.40
N LEU A 51 24.04 -7.76 0.25
CA LEU A 51 22.73 -7.18 0.03
C LEU A 51 22.11 -7.67 -1.29
N ARG A 52 22.94 -7.79 -2.33
CA ARG A 52 22.53 -8.35 -3.63
C ARG A 52 22.08 -9.81 -3.48
N THR A 53 22.83 -10.62 -2.75
CA THR A 53 22.50 -12.04 -2.52
C THR A 53 21.25 -12.19 -1.66
N ALA A 54 21.08 -11.34 -0.65
CA ALA A 54 19.90 -11.35 0.21
C ALA A 54 18.63 -10.99 -0.57
N VAL A 55 18.67 -9.94 -1.40
CA VAL A 55 17.52 -9.51 -2.23
C VAL A 55 17.23 -10.50 -3.36
N ALA A 56 18.25 -11.15 -3.91
CA ALA A 56 18.10 -12.20 -4.91
C ALA A 56 17.48 -13.49 -4.34
N SER A 57 17.52 -13.69 -3.02
CA SER A 57 17.02 -14.90 -2.38
C SER A 57 15.49 -15.04 -2.47
N ASN A 58 15.00 -16.29 -2.52
CA ASN A 58 13.57 -16.59 -2.45
C ASN A 58 12.91 -16.08 -1.16
N TRP A 59 13.67 -15.87 -0.08
CA TRP A 59 13.16 -15.27 1.15
C TRP A 59 12.76 -13.81 0.96
N ALA A 60 13.60 -13.01 0.31
CA ALA A 60 13.27 -11.62 0.01
C ALA A 60 12.09 -11.53 -0.97
N ARG A 61 12.06 -12.37 -2.01
CA ARG A 61 10.90 -12.47 -2.93
C ARG A 61 9.62 -12.82 -2.18
N GLY A 62 9.69 -13.79 -1.27
CA GLY A 62 8.60 -14.19 -0.38
C GLY A 62 8.12 -13.03 0.50
N ALA A 63 9.02 -12.31 1.17
CA ALA A 63 8.67 -11.17 2.01
C ALA A 63 8.01 -10.03 1.22
N VAL A 64 8.56 -9.67 0.05
CA VAL A 64 8.00 -8.63 -0.82
C VAL A 64 6.62 -9.05 -1.36
N SER A 65 6.48 -10.29 -1.79
CA SER A 65 5.18 -10.81 -2.26
C SER A 65 4.14 -10.94 -1.15
N GLY A 66 4.55 -11.32 0.07
CA GLY A 66 3.67 -11.32 1.25
C GLY A 66 3.15 -9.93 1.58
N LEU A 67 3.99 -8.90 1.48
CA LEU A 67 3.56 -7.50 1.60
C LEU A 67 2.59 -7.09 0.48
N GLY A 68 2.78 -7.62 -0.74
CA GLY A 68 1.87 -7.44 -1.85
C GLY A 68 0.49 -8.07 -1.61
N ILE A 69 0.46 -9.30 -1.10
CA ILE A 69 -0.77 -10.01 -0.72
C ILE A 69 -1.50 -9.26 0.40
N LEU A 70 -0.78 -8.74 1.39
CA LEU A 70 -1.38 -7.92 2.45
C LEU A 70 -2.07 -6.67 1.88
N ASN A 71 -1.45 -5.98 0.93
CA ASN A 71 -2.05 -4.83 0.24
C ASN A 71 -3.32 -5.23 -0.54
N LEU A 72 -3.29 -6.37 -1.24
CA LEU A 72 -4.46 -6.89 -1.93
C LEU A 72 -5.59 -7.19 -0.94
N PHE A 73 -5.28 -7.82 0.20
CA PHE A 73 -6.26 -8.10 1.25
C PHE A 73 -6.89 -6.82 1.80
N ILE A 74 -6.09 -5.78 2.07
CA ILE A 74 -6.58 -4.47 2.51
C ILE A 74 -7.50 -3.86 1.44
N ALA A 75 -7.11 -3.88 0.16
CA ALA A 75 -7.93 -3.37 -0.93
C ALA A 75 -9.29 -4.09 -1.04
N PHE A 76 -9.30 -5.42 -0.91
CA PHE A 76 -10.54 -6.20 -0.89
C PHE A 76 -11.40 -5.89 0.34
N TRP A 77 -10.78 -5.78 1.51
CA TRP A 77 -11.46 -5.45 2.76
C TRP A 77 -12.14 -4.07 2.69
N GLU A 78 -11.40 -3.09 2.19
CA GLU A 78 -11.84 -1.71 2.00
C GLU A 78 -12.97 -1.61 0.97
N THR A 79 -12.90 -2.41 -0.10
CA THR A 79 -13.98 -2.53 -1.09
C THR A 79 -15.27 -3.08 -0.46
N ALA A 80 -15.16 -4.07 0.43
CA ALA A 80 -16.32 -4.63 1.13
C ALA A 80 -16.95 -3.64 2.13
N HIS A 81 -16.13 -2.83 2.81
CA HIS A 81 -16.58 -1.85 3.83
C HIS A 81 -16.70 -0.41 3.29
N PHE A 82 -16.73 -0.25 1.96
CA PHE A 82 -16.67 1.05 1.29
C PHE A 82 -17.67 2.09 1.83
N ARG A 83 -18.89 1.66 2.18
CA ARG A 83 -19.94 2.55 2.70
C ARG A 83 -19.62 3.14 4.07
N GLU A 84 -19.00 2.35 4.95
CA GLU A 84 -18.62 2.79 6.30
C GLU A 84 -17.42 3.74 6.24
N ASN A 85 -16.43 3.44 5.40
CA ASN A 85 -15.23 4.27 5.27
C ASN A 85 -15.53 5.63 4.64
N VAL A 86 -16.45 5.69 3.67
CA VAL A 86 -16.94 6.97 3.14
C VAL A 86 -17.69 7.76 4.21
N ALA A 87 -18.54 7.10 5.02
CA ALA A 87 -19.29 7.77 6.08
C ALA A 87 -18.37 8.33 7.19
N ALA A 88 -17.31 7.61 7.56
CA ALA A 88 -16.32 8.05 8.54
C ALA A 88 -15.59 9.35 8.11
N LEU A 89 -15.27 9.47 6.82
CA LEU A 89 -14.65 10.67 6.26
C LEU A 89 -15.64 11.85 6.22
N GLN A 90 -16.90 11.60 5.89
CA GLN A 90 -17.95 12.63 5.91
C GLN A 90 -18.22 13.19 7.31
N THR A 91 -18.21 12.32 8.33
CA THR A 91 -18.34 12.74 9.73
C THR A 91 -17.16 13.60 10.19
N SER A 92 -15.97 13.36 9.65
CA SER A 92 -14.75 14.11 10.03
C SER A 92 -14.68 15.50 9.41
N ASP A 93 -15.31 15.70 8.24
CA ASP A 93 -15.38 16.99 7.55
C ASP A 93 -16.54 17.87 8.05
N GLN A 94 -17.44 17.31 8.86
CA GLN A 94 -18.55 18.05 9.44
C GLN A 94 -18.09 18.82 10.69
N PRO A 95 -18.22 20.17 10.72
CA PRO A 95 -17.90 20.96 11.91
C PRO A 95 -18.67 20.44 13.11
N PRO A 96 -18.09 20.46 14.33
CA PRO A 96 -18.82 20.04 15.53
C PRO A 96 -20.13 20.83 15.59
N ALA A 97 -21.25 20.11 15.65
CA ALA A 97 -22.56 20.71 15.76
C ALA A 97 -22.54 21.71 16.94
N PRO A 98 -23.12 22.91 16.80
CA PRO A 98 -23.22 23.81 17.93
C PRO A 98 -23.92 23.04 19.03
N LYS A 99 -23.27 22.89 20.19
CA LYS A 99 -23.93 22.41 21.39
C LYS A 99 -25.12 23.35 21.59
N GLN A 100 -26.33 22.90 21.23
CA GLN A 100 -27.54 23.56 21.68
C GLN A 100 -27.48 23.51 23.19
N LYS A 101 -27.06 24.63 23.80
CA LYS A 101 -27.46 24.94 25.16
C LYS A 101 -28.98 24.89 25.11
N SER A 102 -29.51 23.83 25.71
CA SER A 102 -30.89 23.77 26.14
C SER A 102 -31.07 24.91 27.11
N ASP A 103 -31.42 26.07 26.60
CA ASP A 103 -32.03 27.14 27.37
C ASP A 103 -33.41 26.61 27.77
N ALA A 104 -33.48 26.07 28.99
CA ALA A 104 -34.68 25.86 29.77
C ALA A 104 -34.21 25.87 31.22
N GLU A 105 -34.66 26.71 32.13
CA GLU A 105 -35.55 27.87 32.15
C GLU A 105 -35.26 28.54 33.50
#